data_AF-A0A1W0WWG6-F1
#
_entry.id   AF-A0A1W0WWG6-F1
#
_cell.length_a   1.000
_cell.length_b   1.000
_cell.length_c   1.000
_cell.angle_alpha   90.00
_cell.angle_beta   90.00
_cell.angle_gamma   90.00
#
_symmetry.space_group_name_H-M   'P 1'
#
loop_
_entity.id
_entity.type
_entity.pdbx_description
1 polymer ?
#
loop_
_entity_poly.entity_id
_entity_poly.type
_entity_poly.pdbx_seq_one_letter_code
_entity_poly.pdbx_strand_id
1 'polypeptide(L)'
;MQLKGLLVWKLIVGVVVRAANYDNSSVKTCKPYPFYAPPIEMDLDKVLGVWYEYAIYHPPGVFKNPTNYYDKIATVSGTPDVVAVNWTVALFVQPQGLCSGFFENVVFSSSGQKNSLTYFVAAGAKGPQQVFASEIFIDYTVMEIDHRCLAPNVATGTCDDPIFLINTRVKPPLLTQADIDYIEGTFNRVMAPYCFSMANLTKSTWDLTLPTCNPVEPPHYKELIELTSKILTA
;
A
#
# COMPACT_ATOMS: atom_id res chain seq x y z
N MET A 1 54.82 33.18 -34.32
CA MET A 1 54.39 31.78 -34.53
C MET A 1 54.32 31.14 -33.14
N GLN A 2 53.17 31.29 -32.48
CA GLN A 2 53.01 31.19 -31.03
C GLN A 2 51.88 30.21 -30.65
N LEU A 3 52.22 29.39 -29.65
CA LEU A 3 51.45 28.74 -28.57
C LEU A 3 49.91 28.84 -28.48
N LYS A 4 49.35 27.67 -28.12
CA LYS A 4 48.38 27.34 -27.03
C LYS A 4 47.31 28.39 -26.61
N GLY A 5 46.07 27.92 -26.51
CA GLY A 5 45.03 28.45 -25.60
C GLY A 5 43.73 27.66 -25.79
N LEU A 6 43.36 26.71 -24.92
CA LEU A 6 42.50 26.91 -23.74
C LEU A 6 41.55 28.11 -23.87
N LEU A 7 40.26 27.84 -24.10
CA LEU A 7 39.20 28.79 -23.75
C LEU A 7 37.99 28.05 -23.16
N VAL A 8 37.95 28.17 -21.83
CA VAL A 8 36.86 27.95 -20.90
C VAL A 8 35.56 28.56 -21.43
N TRP A 9 34.49 27.77 -21.49
CA TRP A 9 33.12 28.30 -21.52
C TRP A 9 32.50 28.16 -20.13
N LYS A 10 32.32 29.31 -19.47
CA LYS A 10 31.50 29.47 -18.28
C LYS A 10 30.03 29.28 -18.68
N LEU A 11 29.35 28.31 -18.09
CA LEU A 11 27.88 28.25 -18.10
C LEU A 11 27.37 28.94 -16.84
N ILE A 12 26.77 30.12 -17.03
CA ILE A 12 25.98 30.82 -16.02
C ILE A 12 24.61 30.16 -16.01
N VAL A 13 24.27 29.48 -14.91
CA VAL A 13 22.92 28.98 -14.64
C VAL A 13 22.07 30.18 -14.21
N GLY A 14 21.35 30.77 -15.17
CA GLY A 14 20.28 31.73 -14.90
C GLY A 14 18.99 30.99 -14.60
N VAL A 15 18.51 31.11 -13.37
CA VAL A 15 17.18 30.64 -12.94
C VAL A 15 16.12 31.48 -13.66
N VAL A 16 15.39 30.85 -14.58
CA VAL A 16 14.14 31.40 -15.13
C VAL A 16 12.98 30.80 -14.35
N VAL A 17 12.45 31.56 -13.39
CA VAL A 17 11.15 31.27 -12.79
C VAL A 17 10.09 31.64 -13.84
N ARG A 18 9.59 30.65 -14.58
CA ARG A 18 8.31 30.81 -15.29
C ARG A 18 7.20 30.67 -14.27
N ALA A 19 6.55 31.78 -13.94
CA ALA A 19 5.20 31.73 -13.40
C ALA A 19 4.31 31.05 -14.45
N ALA A 20 3.83 29.85 -14.14
CA ALA A 20 2.81 29.20 -14.94
C ALA A 20 1.52 30.01 -14.80
N ASN A 21 1.01 30.51 -15.92
CA ASN A 21 -0.35 31.02 -16.02
C ASN A 21 -1.31 29.89 -15.62
N TYR A 22 -2.04 30.10 -14.52
CA TYR A 22 -3.15 29.23 -14.11
C TYR A 22 -4.31 29.47 -15.09
N ASP A 23 -4.46 28.58 -16.06
CA ASP A 23 -5.65 28.47 -16.87
C ASP A 23 -6.78 27.93 -15.99
N ASN A 24 -7.76 28.77 -15.69
CA ASN A 24 -8.84 28.49 -14.75
C ASN A 24 -10.10 27.95 -15.46
N SER A 25 -9.93 27.21 -16.57
CA SER A 25 -11.04 26.86 -17.48
C SER A 25 -11.17 25.38 -17.87
N SER A 26 -10.62 24.42 -17.11
CA SER A 26 -11.02 23.01 -17.23
C SER A 26 -11.84 22.60 -16.00
N VAL A 27 -13.12 22.26 -16.19
CA VAL A 27 -13.83 21.39 -15.24
C VAL A 27 -12.95 20.16 -15.09
N LYS A 28 -12.25 20.02 -13.96
CA LYS A 28 -11.36 18.89 -13.70
C LYS A 28 -12.26 17.69 -13.47
N THR A 29 -12.68 17.04 -14.54
CA THR A 29 -13.49 15.83 -14.47
C THR A 29 -12.62 14.74 -13.86
N CYS A 30 -13.06 14.21 -12.73
CA CYS A 30 -12.43 13.10 -12.06
C CYS A 30 -12.33 11.93 -13.02
N LYS A 31 -11.15 11.32 -13.14
CA LYS A 31 -11.01 10.07 -13.87
C LYS A 31 -11.68 8.96 -13.05
N PRO A 32 -12.40 8.02 -13.68
CA PRO A 32 -12.79 6.78 -13.02
C PRO A 32 -11.54 6.08 -12.47
N TYR A 33 -11.65 5.47 -11.30
CA TYR A 33 -10.55 4.70 -10.73
C TYR A 33 -10.41 3.37 -11.49
N PRO A 34 -9.21 2.98 -11.93
CA PRO A 34 -9.04 1.77 -12.74
C PRO A 34 -9.18 0.50 -11.90
N PHE A 35 -9.61 -0.59 -12.52
CA PHE A 35 -9.68 -1.90 -11.85
C PHE A 35 -8.29 -2.36 -11.37
N TYR A 36 -7.27 -2.22 -12.20
CA TYR A 36 -5.88 -2.39 -11.80
C TYR A 36 -5.23 -1.02 -11.65
N ALA A 37 -4.58 -0.76 -10.50
CA ALA A 37 -3.77 0.44 -10.37
C ALA A 37 -2.66 0.46 -11.45
N PRO A 38 -2.25 1.64 -11.92
CA PRO A 38 -1.07 1.77 -12.77
C PRO A 38 0.14 1.09 -12.11
N PRO A 39 0.97 0.34 -12.87
CA PRO A 39 2.10 -0.35 -12.29
C PRO A 39 3.12 0.64 -11.74
N ILE A 40 3.75 0.27 -10.62
CA ILE A 40 4.87 0.99 -10.03
C ILE A 40 6.09 0.06 -9.96
N GLU A 41 7.28 0.62 -9.92
CA GLU A 41 8.50 -0.17 -9.70
C GLU A 41 8.68 -0.41 -8.20
N MET A 42 8.72 -1.68 -7.80
CA MET A 42 8.90 -2.09 -6.41
C MET A 42 10.22 -2.82 -6.15
N ASP A 43 10.88 -2.42 -5.07
CA ASP A 43 11.95 -3.19 -4.42
C ASP A 43 11.30 -4.15 -3.41
N LEU A 44 11.25 -5.43 -3.80
CA LEU A 44 10.52 -6.47 -3.11
C LEU A 44 11.08 -6.86 -1.75
N ASP A 45 12.36 -6.57 -1.47
CA ASP A 45 12.92 -6.83 -0.15
C ASP A 45 12.65 -5.65 0.81
N LYS A 46 12.50 -4.44 0.27
CA LYS A 46 12.23 -3.23 1.07
C LYS A 46 10.78 -3.07 1.51
N VAL A 47 9.82 -3.73 0.86
CA VAL A 47 8.41 -3.72 1.30
C VAL A 47 8.18 -4.58 2.55
N LEU A 48 9.02 -5.57 2.80
CA LEU A 48 8.85 -6.52 3.91
C LEU A 48 8.86 -5.86 5.30
N GLY A 49 8.43 -6.63 6.30
CA GLY A 49 8.39 -6.20 7.70
C GLY A 49 7.03 -5.64 8.12
N VAL A 50 7.04 -4.74 9.11
CA VAL A 50 5.82 -4.26 9.76
C VAL A 50 5.37 -2.93 9.17
N TRP A 51 4.06 -2.80 8.99
CA TRP A 51 3.37 -1.58 8.58
C TRP A 51 2.11 -1.36 9.43
N TYR A 52 1.81 -0.12 9.74
CA TYR A 52 0.70 0.29 10.61
C TYR A 52 -0.31 1.10 9.82
N GLU A 53 -1.58 0.67 9.80
CA GLU A 53 -2.62 1.37 9.06
C GLU A 53 -2.87 2.76 9.67
N TYR A 54 -2.71 3.79 8.85
CA TYR A 54 -2.92 5.19 9.19
C TYR A 54 -4.35 5.64 8.89
N ALA A 55 -4.84 5.31 7.69
CA ALA A 55 -6.17 5.69 7.24
C ALA A 55 -6.67 4.77 6.13
N ILE A 56 -8.00 4.68 6.00
CA ILE A 56 -8.66 3.80 5.04
C ILE A 56 -9.84 4.51 4.35
N TYR A 57 -10.01 4.26 3.05
CA TYR A 57 -11.21 4.58 2.28
C TYR A 57 -12.07 3.32 2.15
N HIS A 58 -12.91 3.07 3.15
CA HIS A 58 -13.91 2.01 3.24
C HIS A 58 -14.75 2.31 4.51
N PRO A 59 -15.99 1.81 4.69
CA PRO A 59 -16.72 2.02 5.93
C PRO A 59 -15.83 1.74 7.15
N PRO A 60 -15.88 2.63 8.16
CA PRO A 60 -15.00 2.56 9.31
C PRO A 60 -15.12 1.18 9.95
N GLY A 61 -14.01 0.45 9.92
CA GLY A 61 -13.92 -0.80 10.66
C GLY A 61 -14.08 -0.52 12.14
N VAL A 62 -14.78 -1.41 12.85
CA VAL A 62 -14.81 -1.43 14.32
C VAL A 62 -13.49 -1.97 14.90
N PHE A 63 -12.37 -1.60 14.31
CA PHE A 63 -11.05 -2.19 14.57
C PHE A 63 -10.12 -1.16 15.21
N LYS A 64 -9.26 -1.62 16.11
CA LYS A 64 -8.15 -0.84 16.67
C LYS A 64 -6.80 -1.46 16.35
N ASN A 65 -5.79 -0.61 16.23
CA ASN A 65 -4.40 -0.95 15.99
C ASN A 65 -4.17 -1.91 14.78
N PRO A 66 -4.75 -1.64 13.59
CA PRO A 66 -4.53 -2.52 12.44
C PRO A 66 -3.04 -2.51 12.05
N THR A 67 -2.42 -3.67 12.10
CA THR A 67 -0.99 -3.86 11.88
C THR A 67 -0.78 -4.95 10.84
N ASN A 68 -0.09 -4.61 9.75
CA ASN A 68 0.29 -5.50 8.68
C ASN A 68 1.70 -6.05 8.94
N TYR A 69 1.85 -7.35 8.83
CA TYR A 69 3.12 -8.07 8.88
C TYR A 69 3.35 -8.72 7.53
N TYR A 70 4.44 -8.36 6.87
CA TYR A 70 4.88 -8.93 5.60
C TYR A 70 6.11 -9.80 5.82
N ASP A 71 5.88 -11.09 6.09
CA ASP A 71 6.95 -12.06 6.29
C ASP A 71 7.27 -12.78 4.98
N LYS A 72 8.53 -12.72 4.57
CA LYS A 72 9.00 -13.38 3.35
C LYS A 72 8.90 -14.89 3.47
N ILE A 73 8.30 -15.52 2.46
CA ILE A 73 8.30 -16.98 2.29
C ILE A 73 9.43 -17.39 1.35
N ALA A 74 9.44 -16.79 0.15
CA ALA A 74 10.42 -17.08 -0.90
C ALA A 74 10.48 -15.92 -1.91
N THR A 75 11.60 -15.82 -2.62
CA THR A 75 11.71 -15.00 -3.84
C THR A 75 11.77 -15.92 -5.04
N VAL A 76 11.00 -15.61 -6.07
CA VAL A 76 11.08 -16.28 -7.37
C VAL A 76 11.56 -15.25 -8.37
N SER A 77 12.78 -15.45 -8.87
CA SER A 77 13.33 -14.60 -9.92
C SER A 77 12.69 -14.94 -11.27
N GLY A 78 12.30 -13.91 -12.03
CA GLY A 78 11.57 -14.10 -13.28
C GLY A 78 11.18 -12.78 -13.96
N THR A 79 10.23 -12.84 -14.89
CA THR A 79 9.70 -11.65 -15.57
C THR A 79 8.18 -11.58 -15.36
N PRO A 80 7.68 -10.82 -14.38
CA PRO A 80 8.42 -10.02 -13.38
C PRO A 80 9.01 -10.87 -12.24
N ASP A 81 9.98 -10.32 -11.53
CA ASP A 81 10.40 -10.83 -10.23
C ASP A 81 9.22 -10.77 -9.25
N VAL A 82 9.11 -11.79 -8.41
CA VAL A 82 8.06 -11.85 -7.39
C VAL A 82 8.60 -12.31 -6.03
N VAL A 83 7.94 -11.85 -4.96
CA VAL A 83 8.15 -12.34 -3.61
C VAL A 83 6.85 -12.91 -3.08
N ALA A 84 6.90 -14.16 -2.62
CA ALA A 84 5.82 -14.77 -1.87
C ALA A 84 5.91 -14.33 -0.41
N VAL A 85 4.80 -13.86 0.14
CA VAL A 85 4.69 -13.23 1.45
C VAL A 85 3.58 -13.91 2.23
N ASN A 86 3.85 -14.19 3.50
CA ASN A 86 2.83 -14.42 4.51
C ASN A 86 2.41 -13.04 5.02
N TRP A 87 1.26 -12.55 4.55
CA TRP A 87 0.69 -11.29 5.00
C TRP A 87 -0.29 -11.55 6.13
N THR A 88 0.05 -11.11 7.34
CA THR A 88 -0.87 -11.11 8.47
C THR A 88 -1.34 -9.69 8.78
N VAL A 89 -2.65 -9.47 8.86
CA VAL A 89 -3.22 -8.23 9.42
C VAL A 89 -3.72 -8.54 10.82
N ALA A 90 -3.06 -8.01 11.85
CA ALA A 90 -3.49 -8.13 13.24
C ALA A 90 -4.27 -6.89 13.69
N LEU A 91 -5.36 -7.08 14.42
CA LEU A 91 -6.19 -5.99 14.92
C LEU A 91 -7.01 -6.40 16.14
N PHE A 92 -7.53 -5.42 16.87
CA PHE A 92 -8.50 -5.64 17.94
C PHE A 92 -9.92 -5.32 17.46
N VAL A 93 -10.83 -6.28 17.58
CA VAL A 93 -12.25 -6.10 17.24
C VAL A 93 -12.99 -5.44 18.39
N GLN A 94 -13.71 -4.35 18.11
CA GLN A 94 -14.56 -3.64 19.07
C GLN A 94 -15.99 -4.19 19.06
N PRO A 95 -16.71 -4.12 20.20
CA PRO A 95 -16.27 -3.58 21.50
C PRO A 95 -15.49 -4.58 22.38
N GLN A 96 -15.38 -5.85 21.99
CA GLN A 96 -14.89 -6.92 22.87
C GLN A 96 -13.38 -6.83 23.15
N GLY A 97 -12.62 -6.08 22.34
CA GLY A 97 -11.17 -6.03 22.44
C GLY A 97 -10.52 -7.37 22.10
N LEU A 98 -11.19 -8.21 21.30
CA LEU A 98 -10.65 -9.51 20.91
C LEU A 98 -9.55 -9.29 19.87
N CYS A 99 -8.35 -9.79 20.14
CA CYS A 99 -7.29 -9.83 19.16
C CYS A 99 -7.66 -10.83 18.05
N SER A 100 -7.64 -10.36 16.81
CA SER A 100 -7.99 -11.15 15.63
C SER A 100 -7.16 -10.74 14.42
N GLY A 101 -7.37 -11.43 13.30
CA GLY A 101 -6.63 -11.10 12.10
C GLY A 101 -7.13 -11.69 10.79
N PHE A 102 -6.57 -11.14 9.73
CA PHE A 102 -6.62 -11.65 8.37
C PHE A 102 -5.28 -12.31 8.06
N PHE A 103 -5.33 -13.45 7.37
CA PHE A 103 -4.15 -14.20 6.98
C PHE A 103 -4.18 -14.38 5.48
N GLU A 104 -3.15 -13.91 4.79
CA GLU A 104 -3.12 -13.75 3.35
C GLU A 104 -1.83 -14.35 2.79
N ASN A 105 -1.96 -15.36 1.94
CA ASN A 105 -0.82 -15.82 1.15
C ASN A 105 -0.76 -15.00 -0.13
N VAL A 106 0.26 -14.16 -0.25
CA VAL A 106 0.33 -13.16 -1.30
C VAL A 106 1.59 -13.31 -2.13
N VAL A 107 1.47 -13.00 -3.41
CA VAL A 107 2.61 -12.80 -4.30
C VAL A 107 2.65 -11.33 -4.69
N PHE A 108 3.71 -10.63 -4.29
CA PHE A 108 4.00 -9.27 -4.73
C PHE A 108 4.89 -9.31 -5.96
N SER A 109 4.51 -8.61 -7.03
CA SER A 109 5.37 -8.42 -8.20
C SER A 109 6.15 -7.13 -8.12
N SER A 110 7.30 -7.06 -8.81
CA SER A 110 8.07 -5.83 -8.97
C SER A 110 7.32 -4.71 -9.72
N SER A 111 6.13 -5.00 -10.25
CA SER A 111 5.21 -4.03 -10.88
C SER A 111 4.14 -3.48 -9.94
N GLY A 112 4.16 -3.85 -8.66
CA GLY A 112 3.20 -3.40 -7.66
C GLY A 112 1.90 -4.21 -7.59
N GLN A 113 1.77 -5.30 -8.35
CA GLN A 113 0.59 -6.16 -8.24
C GLN A 113 0.73 -7.09 -7.03
N LYS A 114 -0.36 -7.25 -6.28
CA LYS A 114 -0.48 -8.14 -5.13
C LYS A 114 -1.60 -9.14 -5.41
N ASN A 115 -1.24 -10.39 -5.68
CA ASN A 115 -2.22 -11.47 -5.84
C ASN A 115 -2.33 -12.26 -4.55
N SER A 116 -3.48 -12.18 -3.87
CA SER A 116 -3.68 -12.73 -2.53
C SER A 116 -4.75 -13.82 -2.50
N LEU A 117 -4.50 -14.86 -1.70
CA LEU A 117 -5.51 -15.78 -1.18
C LEU A 117 -5.74 -15.47 0.31
N THR A 118 -6.90 -14.88 0.62
CA THR A 118 -7.23 -14.37 1.96
C THR A 118 -8.06 -15.34 2.77
N TYR A 119 -7.58 -15.70 3.96
CA TYR A 119 -8.28 -16.46 4.98
C TYR A 119 -8.68 -15.53 6.12
N PHE A 120 -9.98 -15.44 6.39
CA PHE A 120 -10.49 -14.55 7.43
C PHE A 120 -10.97 -15.32 8.66
N VAL A 121 -10.36 -15.02 9.81
CA VAL A 121 -10.67 -15.68 11.09
C VAL A 121 -11.67 -14.88 11.91
N ALA A 122 -11.73 -13.55 11.74
CA ALA A 122 -12.41 -12.67 12.70
C ALA A 122 -13.95 -12.59 12.58
N ALA A 123 -14.57 -13.09 11.49
CA ALA A 123 -16.05 -13.07 11.38
C ALA A 123 -16.66 -14.28 10.65
N GLY A 124 -16.11 -15.48 10.86
CA GLY A 124 -16.76 -16.71 10.40
C GLY A 124 -16.83 -16.86 8.88
N ALA A 125 -15.86 -16.32 8.15
CA ALA A 125 -15.76 -16.54 6.71
C ALA A 125 -15.56 -18.02 6.38
N LYS A 126 -16.22 -18.46 5.30
CA LYS A 126 -16.33 -19.87 4.90
C LYS A 126 -15.22 -20.34 3.96
N GLY A 127 -13.98 -19.84 4.13
CA GLY A 127 -12.82 -20.25 3.32
C GLY A 127 -12.10 -19.09 2.62
N PRO A 128 -11.10 -19.41 1.78
CA PRO A 128 -10.26 -18.41 1.13
C PRO A 128 -11.04 -17.57 0.11
N GLN A 129 -10.80 -16.26 0.11
CA GLN A 129 -11.26 -15.34 -0.94
C GLN A 129 -10.06 -14.86 -1.73
N GLN A 130 -10.15 -14.93 -3.06
CA GLN A 130 -9.13 -14.30 -3.91
C GLN A 130 -9.33 -12.79 -3.88
N VAL A 131 -8.27 -12.06 -3.56
CA VAL A 131 -8.27 -10.60 -3.53
C VAL A 131 -7.24 -10.10 -4.55
N PHE A 132 -7.71 -9.25 -5.45
CA PHE A 132 -6.84 -8.48 -6.34
C PHE A 132 -6.49 -7.17 -5.64
N ALA A 133 -5.23 -7.07 -5.21
CA ALA A 133 -4.68 -5.90 -4.57
C ALA A 133 -3.53 -5.33 -5.41
N SER A 134 -3.22 -4.07 -5.20
CA SER A 134 -2.10 -3.42 -5.90
C SER A 134 -1.55 -2.28 -5.05
N GLU A 135 -0.24 -2.15 -5.04
CA GLU A 135 0.46 -0.99 -4.50
C GLU A 135 0.31 0.19 -5.47
N ILE A 136 -0.17 1.33 -4.99
CA ILE A 136 -0.27 2.58 -5.76
C ILE A 136 0.99 3.42 -5.56
N PHE A 137 1.57 3.38 -4.36
CA PHE A 137 2.74 4.18 -4.00
C PHE A 137 3.45 3.57 -2.80
N ILE A 138 4.78 3.53 -2.83
CA ILE A 138 5.58 3.15 -1.67
C ILE A 138 6.92 3.90 -1.69
N ASP A 139 7.34 4.39 -0.52
CA ASP A 139 8.68 4.97 -0.33
C ASP A 139 9.57 4.12 0.58
N TYR A 140 9.04 2.98 1.04
CA TYR A 140 9.64 1.97 1.92
C TYR A 140 9.97 2.43 3.34
N THR A 141 9.96 3.73 3.61
CA THR A 141 10.56 4.33 4.82
C THR A 141 9.52 5.01 5.70
N VAL A 142 8.51 5.63 5.11
CA VAL A 142 7.45 6.35 5.81
C VAL A 142 6.12 5.71 5.51
N MET A 143 5.75 5.54 4.22
CA MET A 143 4.40 5.14 3.83
C MET A 143 4.32 4.20 2.62
N GLU A 144 3.18 3.54 2.55
CA GLU A 144 2.68 2.81 1.37
C GLU A 144 1.18 3.10 1.18
N ILE A 145 0.68 2.96 -0.04
CA ILE A 145 -0.73 3.16 -0.40
C ILE A 145 -1.20 1.93 -1.17
N ASP A 146 -1.97 1.11 -0.47
CA ASP A 146 -2.59 -0.08 -1.02
C ASP A 146 -3.95 0.20 -1.64
N HIS A 147 -4.26 -0.54 -2.71
CA HIS A 147 -5.57 -0.58 -3.34
C HIS A 147 -6.13 -2.00 -3.38
N ARG A 148 -7.43 -2.14 -3.14
CA ARG A 148 -8.21 -3.35 -3.43
C ARG A 148 -9.50 -2.95 -4.15
N CYS A 149 -9.94 -3.76 -5.11
CA CYS A 149 -11.22 -3.51 -5.77
C CYS A 149 -12.27 -4.54 -5.32
N LEU A 150 -13.32 -4.08 -4.63
CA LEU A 150 -14.42 -4.96 -4.19
C LEU A 150 -15.46 -5.22 -5.28
N ALA A 151 -15.70 -4.23 -6.15
CA ALA A 151 -16.64 -4.33 -7.26
C ALA A 151 -15.95 -3.98 -8.60
N PRO A 152 -15.24 -4.93 -9.22
CA PRO A 152 -14.57 -4.69 -10.49
C PRO A 152 -15.58 -4.64 -11.65
N ASN A 153 -15.47 -3.60 -12.49
CA ASN A 153 -16.27 -3.44 -13.69
C ASN A 153 -15.44 -3.79 -14.92
N VAL A 154 -15.53 -5.04 -15.35
CA VAL A 154 -14.76 -5.57 -16.50
C VAL A 154 -15.16 -4.93 -17.84
N ALA A 155 -16.35 -4.36 -17.95
CA ALA A 155 -16.81 -3.73 -19.19
C ALA A 155 -16.14 -2.36 -19.42
N THR A 156 -15.91 -1.60 -18.35
CA THR A 156 -15.29 -0.28 -18.38
C THR A 156 -13.81 -0.29 -17.99
N GLY A 157 -13.33 -1.38 -17.38
CA GLY A 157 -11.99 -1.47 -16.80
C GLY A 157 -11.82 -0.65 -15.52
N THR A 158 -12.92 -0.33 -14.83
CA THR A 158 -12.93 0.52 -13.62
C THR A 158 -13.18 -0.28 -12.36
N CYS A 159 -12.86 0.32 -11.22
CA CYS A 159 -13.30 -0.17 -9.91
C CYS A 159 -14.46 0.69 -9.40
N ASP A 160 -15.64 0.08 -9.24
CA ASP A 160 -16.84 0.78 -8.80
C ASP A 160 -16.90 0.92 -7.27
N ASP A 161 -16.17 0.06 -6.54
CA ASP A 161 -16.02 0.09 -5.08
C ASP A 161 -14.55 -0.15 -4.68
N PRO A 162 -13.69 0.89 -4.78
CA PRO A 162 -12.30 0.78 -4.41
C PRO A 162 -12.11 0.93 -2.89
N ILE A 163 -11.15 0.17 -2.35
CA ILE A 163 -10.56 0.40 -1.03
C ILE A 163 -9.18 0.99 -1.22
N PHE A 164 -8.87 2.04 -0.45
CA PHE A 164 -7.50 2.54 -0.30
C PHE A 164 -7.06 2.38 1.15
N LEU A 165 -5.89 1.81 1.38
CA LEU A 165 -5.27 1.75 2.71
C LEU A 165 -3.95 2.52 2.67
N ILE A 166 -3.78 3.43 3.62
CA ILE A 166 -2.50 4.08 3.85
C ILE A 166 -1.85 3.37 5.02
N ASN A 167 -0.69 2.73 4.81
CA ASN A 167 0.09 2.17 5.90
C ASN A 167 1.39 2.95 6.10
N THR A 168 1.94 2.87 7.31
CA THR A 168 3.10 3.64 7.75
C THR A 168 4.11 2.77 8.49
N ARG A 169 5.39 3.12 8.47
CA ARG A 169 6.44 2.38 9.21
C ARG A 169 6.43 2.66 10.72
N VAL A 170 5.75 3.73 11.16
CA VAL A 170 5.66 4.16 12.56
C VAL A 170 4.19 4.16 12.96
N LYS A 171 3.87 3.70 14.18
CA LYS A 171 2.49 3.71 14.69
C LYS A 171 1.90 5.12 14.59
N PRO A 172 0.68 5.31 14.07
CA PRO A 172 0.10 6.64 13.84
C PRO A 172 0.15 7.63 15.01
N PRO A 173 -0.08 7.25 16.29
CA PRO A 173 0.06 8.19 17.41
C PRO A 173 1.49 8.66 17.69
N LEU A 174 2.49 8.03 17.06
CA LEU A 174 3.91 8.32 17.23
C LEU A 174 4.52 9.01 16.00
N LEU A 175 3.73 9.26 14.95
CA LEU A 175 4.17 10.01 13.78
C LEU A 175 4.48 11.47 14.16
N THR A 176 5.52 12.03 13.58
CA THR A 176 5.77 13.47 13.70
C THR A 176 4.83 14.25 12.79
N GLN A 177 4.68 15.56 13.03
CA GLN A 177 3.89 16.41 12.14
C GLN A 177 4.44 16.42 10.71
N ALA A 178 5.77 16.36 10.55
CA ALA A 178 6.39 16.30 9.23
C ALA A 178 6.03 15.00 8.49
N ASP A 179 5.98 13.87 9.19
CA ASP A 179 5.54 12.60 8.61
C ASP A 179 4.07 12.69 8.19
N ILE A 180 3.21 13.26 9.05
CA ILE A 180 1.78 13.45 8.75
C ILE A 180 1.59 14.32 7.51
N ASP A 181 2.26 15.46 7.44
CA ASP A 181 2.18 16.38 6.29
C ASP A 181 2.66 15.69 5.00
N TYR A 182 3.74 14.90 5.10
CA TYR A 182 4.25 14.11 3.99
C TYR A 182 3.24 13.05 3.52
N ILE A 183 2.64 12.29 4.45
CA ILE A 183 1.66 11.24 4.18
C ILE A 183 0.42 11.83 3.50
N GLU A 184 -0.17 12.85 4.11
CA GLU A 184 -1.41 13.46 3.63
C GLU A 184 -1.19 14.20 2.31
N GLY A 185 -0.08 14.93 2.18
CA GLY A 185 0.31 15.58 0.93
C GLY A 185 0.56 14.60 -0.21
N THR A 186 1.23 13.48 0.08
CA THR A 186 1.51 12.43 -0.91
C THR A 186 0.24 11.75 -1.37
N PHE A 187 -0.65 11.33 -0.46
CA PHE A 187 -1.93 10.73 -0.83
C PHE A 187 -2.76 11.67 -1.71
N ASN A 188 -2.93 12.93 -1.28
CA ASN A 188 -3.69 13.93 -2.04
C ASN A 188 -3.11 14.14 -3.44
N ARG A 189 -1.79 14.16 -3.59
CA ARG A 189 -1.13 14.30 -4.89
C ARG A 189 -1.33 13.08 -5.78
N VAL A 190 -1.11 11.87 -5.25
CA VAL A 190 -1.23 10.60 -5.99
C VAL A 190 -2.66 10.37 -6.45
N MET A 191 -3.63 10.71 -5.60
CA MET A 191 -5.04 10.41 -5.83
C MET A 191 -5.86 11.55 -6.46
N ALA A 192 -5.28 12.75 -6.57
CA ALA A 192 -5.91 13.90 -7.22
C ALA A 192 -6.50 13.64 -8.62
N PRO A 193 -5.92 12.79 -9.50
CA PRO A 193 -6.52 12.49 -10.80
C PRO A 193 -7.89 11.81 -10.72
N TYR A 194 -8.15 11.12 -9.60
CA TYR A 194 -9.36 10.35 -9.34
C TYR A 194 -10.31 11.05 -8.36
N CYS A 195 -9.98 12.28 -7.95
CA CYS A 195 -10.72 13.08 -6.98
C CYS A 195 -10.89 12.44 -5.60
N PHE A 196 -9.97 11.57 -5.20
CA PHE A 196 -9.83 11.19 -3.80
C PHE A 196 -8.81 12.10 -3.11
N SER A 197 -9.03 12.31 -1.82
CA SER A 197 -8.20 13.09 -0.92
C SER A 197 -8.33 12.53 0.49
N MET A 198 -7.48 12.96 1.40
CA MET A 198 -7.55 12.61 2.82
C MET A 198 -8.93 12.89 3.45
N ALA A 199 -9.68 13.87 2.92
CA ALA A 199 -11.03 14.17 3.40
C ALA A 199 -12.05 13.04 3.13
N ASN A 200 -11.73 12.13 2.20
CA ASN A 200 -12.56 10.96 1.91
C ASN A 200 -12.25 9.78 2.84
N LEU A 201 -11.11 9.81 3.56
CA LEU A 201 -10.62 8.67 4.33
C LEU A 201 -11.03 8.78 5.80
N THR A 202 -11.15 7.63 6.45
CA THR A 202 -11.25 7.55 7.91
C THR A 202 -9.90 7.20 8.50
N LYS A 203 -9.43 7.97 9.49
CA LYS A 203 -8.20 7.64 10.24
C LYS A 203 -8.43 6.41 11.11
N SER A 204 -7.48 5.49 11.11
CA SER A 204 -7.55 4.27 11.91
C SER A 204 -7.48 4.60 13.39
N THR A 205 -8.18 3.83 14.23
CA THR A 205 -8.17 4.06 15.68
C THR A 205 -6.98 3.38 16.32
N TRP A 206 -6.21 4.14 17.10
CA TRP A 206 -5.01 3.64 17.79
C TRP A 206 -5.06 3.84 19.30
N ASP A 207 -4.69 2.79 20.03
CA ASP A 207 -4.63 2.73 21.49
C ASP A 207 -3.31 2.08 21.90
N LEU A 208 -2.38 2.91 22.38
CA LEU A 208 -1.04 2.47 22.79
C LEU A 208 -1.02 1.71 24.11
N THR A 209 -2.15 1.65 24.83
CA THR A 209 -2.27 0.90 26.08
C THR A 209 -2.60 -0.57 25.86
N LEU A 210 -3.09 -0.92 24.67
CA LEU A 210 -3.36 -2.30 24.30
C LEU A 210 -2.04 -3.07 24.08
N PRO A 211 -1.97 -4.36 24.46
CA PRO A 211 -0.82 -5.19 24.17
C PRO A 211 -0.69 -5.42 22.66
N THR A 212 0.46 -5.96 22.24
CA THR A 212 0.62 -6.45 20.87
C THR A 212 -0.41 -7.52 20.56
N CYS A 213 -1.19 -7.36 19.48
CA CYS A 213 -2.12 -8.37 19.01
C CYS A 213 -1.38 -9.42 18.17
N ASN A 214 -1.36 -10.66 18.66
CA ASN A 214 -0.83 -11.83 17.96
C ASN A 214 -1.98 -12.81 17.70
N PRO A 215 -2.73 -12.67 16.60
CA PRO A 215 -3.89 -13.52 16.33
C PRO A 215 -3.45 -14.96 16.08
N VAL A 216 -4.30 -15.91 16.48
CA VAL A 216 -4.04 -17.33 16.25
C VAL A 216 -4.26 -17.66 14.78
N GLU A 217 -3.21 -18.16 14.13
CA GLU A 217 -3.24 -18.60 12.74
C GLU A 217 -4.08 -19.88 12.56
N PRO A 218 -4.96 -19.95 11.55
CA PRO A 218 -5.71 -21.17 11.26
C PRO A 218 -4.80 -22.33 10.82
N PRO A 219 -5.03 -23.57 11.30
CA PRO A 219 -4.23 -24.72 10.89
C PRO A 219 -4.11 -24.92 9.37
N HIS A 220 -5.21 -24.77 8.64
CA HIS A 220 -5.21 -24.90 7.17
C HIS A 220 -4.39 -23.82 6.45
N TYR A 221 -4.30 -22.62 7.04
CA TYR A 221 -3.47 -21.57 6.47
C TYR A 221 -1.99 -21.87 6.67
N LYS A 222 -1.62 -22.40 7.85
CA LYS A 222 -0.26 -22.86 8.11
C LYS A 222 0.18 -23.96 7.13
N GLU A 223 -0.68 -24.94 6.87
CA GLU A 223 -0.43 -25.99 5.87
C GLU A 223 -0.20 -25.40 4.46
N LEU A 224 -0.98 -24.39 4.07
CA LEU A 224 -0.80 -23.69 2.80
C LEU A 224 0.56 -22.98 2.72
N ILE A 225 0.95 -22.24 3.76
CA ILE A 225 2.25 -21.55 3.79
C ILE A 225 3.42 -22.56 3.68
N GLU A 226 3.34 -23.66 4.41
CA GLU A 226 4.35 -24.72 4.34
C GLU A 226 4.44 -25.36 2.95
N LEU A 227 3.29 -25.59 2.30
CA LEU A 227 3.23 -26.10 0.93
C LEU A 227 3.82 -25.10 -0.08
N THR A 228 3.41 -23.84 -0.02
CA THR A 228 3.92 -22.76 -0.88
C THR A 228 5.43 -22.64 -0.72
N SER A 229 5.95 -22.64 0.51
CA SER A 229 7.38 -22.59 0.77
C SER A 229 8.12 -23.76 0.10
N LYS A 230 7.62 -24.99 0.24
CA LYS A 230 8.22 -26.18 -0.39
C LYS A 230 8.22 -26.09 -1.92
N ILE A 231 7.11 -25.66 -2.52
CA ILE A 231 7.00 -25.53 -3.99
C ILE A 231 7.98 -24.49 -4.53
N LEU A 232 8.15 -23.37 -3.83
CA LEU A 232 8.96 -22.25 -4.32
C LEU A 232 10.47 -22.40 -4.03
N THR A 233 10.86 -23.38 -3.20
CA THR A 233 12.26 -23.60 -2.80
C THR A 233 12.84 -24.94 -3.27
N ALA A 234 12.01 -25.80 -3.87
CA ALA A 234 12.44 -27.05 -4.51
C ALA A 234 13.02 -26.80 -5.91
#